data_AF-A0A8J6XEI1-F1
#
_entry.id   AF-A0A8J6XEI1-F1
#
_cell.length_a   1.000
_cell.length_b   1.000
_cell.length_c   1.000
_cell.angle_alpha   90.00
_cell.angle_beta   90.00
_cell.angle_gamma   90.00
#
_symmetry.space_group_name_H-M   'P 1'
#
loop_
_entity.id
_entity.type
_entity.pdbx_description
1 polymer ?
#
loop_
_entity_poly.entity_id
_entity_poly.type
_entity_poly.pdbx_seq_one_letter_code
_entity_poly.pdbx_strand_id
1 'polypeptide(L)' 'MSNPNFLSMTTRQLRAYVLEHRDDQEAINALATRVEATGIKLDSPDQLPEIIELKRQQNQQ' A
#
# COMPACT_ATOMS: atom_id res chain seq x y z
N MET A 1 -17.65 9.38 -18.11
CA MET A 1 -16.27 8.94 -17.81
C MET A 1 -16.36 8.01 -16.63
N SER A 2 -15.98 6.74 -16.81
CA SER A 2 -16.08 5.74 -15.74
C SER A 2 -14.93 5.96 -14.77
N ASN A 3 -15.22 6.47 -13.57
CA ASN A 3 -14.22 6.50 -12.50
C ASN A 3 -13.84 5.05 -12.16
N PRO A 4 -12.53 4.72 -12.08
CA PRO A 4 -12.10 3.39 -11.67
C PRO A 4 -12.60 3.10 -10.26
N ASN A 5 -13.13 1.89 -10.04
CA ASN A 5 -13.54 1.48 -8.70
C ASN A 5 -12.33 1.02 -7.90
N PHE A 6 -11.67 1.96 -7.21
CA PHE A 6 -10.47 1.71 -6.41
C PHE A 6 -10.69 0.71 -5.27
N LEU A 7 -11.92 0.55 -4.79
CA LEU A 7 -12.28 -0.42 -3.75
C LEU A 7 -12.21 -1.85 -4.28
N SER A 8 -12.56 -2.06 -5.54
CA SER A 8 -12.51 -3.38 -6.19
C SER A 8 -11.11 -3.77 -6.66
N MET A 9 -10.17 -2.82 -6.75
CA MET A 9 -8.80 -3.10 -7.14
C MET A 9 -8.05 -3.84 -6.04
N THR A 10 -7.15 -4.74 -6.43
CA THR A 10 -6.12 -5.25 -5.50
C THR A 10 -5.14 -4.13 -5.14
N THR A 11 -4.44 -4.23 -4.01
CA THR A 11 -3.40 -3.26 -3.63
C THR A 11 -2.34 -3.10 -4.73
N ARG A 12 -2.01 -4.19 -5.45
CA ARG A 12 -1.03 -4.15 -6.55
C ARG A 12 -1.55 -3.35 -7.75
N GLN A 13 -2.81 -3.54 -8.13
CA GLN A 13 -3.45 -2.79 -9.21
C GLN A 13 -3.61 -1.31 -8.86
N LEU A 14 -4.05 -1.01 -7.62
CA LEU A 14 -4.18 0.37 -7.16
C LEU A 14 -2.82 1.08 -7.13
N ARG A 15 -1.75 0.42 -6.69
CA ARG A 15 -0.38 0.96 -6.77
C ARG A 15 0.04 1.26 -8.20
N ALA A 16 -0.17 0.33 -9.13
CA ALA A 16 0.18 0.54 -10.54
C ALA A 16 -0.59 1.74 -11.11
N TYR A 17 -1.90 1.82 -10.85
CA TYR A 17 -2.73 2.92 -11.29
C TYR A 17 -2.24 4.28 -10.74
N VAL A 18 -1.97 4.39 -9.42
CA VAL A 18 -1.46 5.63 -8.82
C VAL A 18 -0.12 6.06 -9.44
N LEU A 19 0.74 5.10 -9.81
CA LEU A 19 2.02 5.41 -10.46
C LEU A 19 1.85 5.96 -11.88
N GLU A 20 0.83 5.51 -12.61
CA GLU A 20 0.46 6.00 -13.95
C GLU A 20 -0.37 7.30 -13.89
N HIS A 21 -1.13 7.51 -12.81
CA HIS A 21 -2.05 8.63 -12.60
C HIS A 21 -1.68 9.41 -11.33
N ARG A 22 -0.49 10.03 -11.32
CA ARG A 22 0.06 10.70 -10.14
C ARG A 22 -0.69 11.95 -9.70
N ASP A 23 -1.54 12.51 -10.55
CA ASP A 23 -2.39 13.66 -10.25
C ASP A 23 -3.80 13.24 -9.78
N ASP A 24 -4.12 11.94 -9.80
CA ASP A 24 -5.41 11.43 -9.36
C ASP A 24 -5.44 11.33 -7.82
N GLN A 25 -5.91 12.41 -7.20
CA GLN A 25 -5.98 12.53 -5.75
C GLN A 25 -6.88 11.46 -5.11
N GLU A 26 -7.93 11.02 -5.81
CA GLU A 26 -8.81 9.95 -5.30
C GLU A 26 -8.06 8.61 -5.23
N ALA A 27 -7.30 8.28 -6.28
CA ALA A 27 -6.47 7.08 -6.30
C ALA A 27 -5.38 7.10 -5.22
N ILE A 28 -4.72 8.25 -5.04
CA ILE A 28 -3.70 8.44 -3.99
C ILE A 28 -4.32 8.24 -2.60
N ASN A 29 -5.47 8.87 -2.33
CA ASN A 29 -6.16 8.75 -1.04
C ASN A 29 -6.59 7.30 -0.78
N ALA A 30 -7.14 6.62 -1.80
CA ALA A 30 -7.53 5.22 -1.68
C ALA A 30 -6.33 4.32 -1.35
N LEU A 31 -5.16 4.59 -1.95
CA LEU A 31 -3.94 3.85 -1.64
C LEU A 31 -3.43 4.15 -0.22
N ALA A 32 -3.44 5.42 0.19
CA ALA A 32 -3.02 5.83 1.53
C ALA A 32 -3.85 5.15 2.62
N THR A 33 -5.19 5.22 2.53
CA THR A 33 -6.09 4.55 3.48
C THR A 33 -5.82 3.05 3.58
N ARG A 34 -5.49 2.40 2.44
CA ARG A 34 -5.18 0.97 2.44
C ARG A 34 -3.84 0.64 3.09
N VAL A 35 -2.84 1.50 2.89
CA VAL A 35 -1.54 1.37 3.56
C VAL A 35 -1.69 1.63 5.06
N GLU A 36 -2.52 2.58 5.48
CA GLU A 36 -2.81 2.79 6.90
C GLU A 36 -3.50 1.58 7.53
N ALA A 37 -4.45 0.94 6.82
CA ALA A 37 -5.17 -0.21 7.34
C ALA A 37 -4.35 -1.52 7.39
N THR A 38 -3.31 -1.67 6.55
CA THR A 38 -2.59 -2.95 6.37
C THR A 38 -1.08 -2.86 6.55
N GLY A 39 -0.54 -1.65 6.65
CA GLY A 39 0.88 -1.37 6.79
C GLY A 39 1.37 -1.63 8.21
N ILE A 40 2.69 -1.80 8.33
CA ILE A 40 3.36 -1.85 9.62
C ILE A 40 3.87 -0.43 9.89
N LYS A 41 3.38 0.19 10.97
CA LYS A 41 3.84 1.51 11.40
C LYS A 41 5.25 1.39 11.97
N LEU A 42 6.11 2.34 11.60
CA LEU A 42 7.46 2.48 12.13
C LEU A 42 7.47 3.67 13.08
N ASP A 43 7.89 3.45 14.33
CA ASP A 43 8.10 4.52 15.31
C ASP A 43 9.55 5.05 15.26
N SER A 44 10.50 4.21 14.83
CA SER A 44 11.89 4.58 14.54
C SER A 44 12.45 3.81 13.33
N PRO A 45 13.36 4.38 12.51
CA PRO A 45 14.12 3.62 11.51
C PRO A 45 14.88 2.42 12.10
N ASP A 46 15.20 2.40 13.40
CA ASP A 46 15.88 1.26 14.04
C ASP A 46 15.03 -0.03 14.07
N GLN A 47 13.71 0.08 13.90
CA GLN A 47 12.78 -1.06 13.86
C GLN A 47 12.71 -1.74 12.48
N LEU A 48 13.26 -1.10 11.44
CA LEU A 48 13.30 -1.64 10.08
C LEU A 48 13.86 -3.07 9.98
N PRO A 49 15.05 -3.39 10.55
CA PRO A 49 15.60 -4.75 10.45
C PRO A 49 14.65 -5.82 11.01
N GLU A 50 14.04 -5.58 12.18
CA GLU A 50 13.10 -6.50 12.82
C GLU A 50 11.85 -6.73 11.96
N ILE A 51 11.27 -5.66 11.42
CA ILE A 51 10.06 -5.72 10.59
C ILE A 51 10.32 -6.42 9.26
N ILE A 52 11.50 -6.21 8.67
CA ILE A 52 11.91 -6.92 7.45
C ILE A 52 12.02 -8.42 7.73
N GLU A 53 12.58 -8.82 8.87
CA GLU A 53 12.70 -10.23 9.25
C GLU A 53 11.34 -10.90 9.49
N LEU A 54 10.45 -10.24 10.22
CA LEU A 54 9.07 -10.68 10.42
C LEU A 54 8.34 -10.91 9.09
N LYS A 55 8.49 -9.99 8.13
CA LYS A 55 7.84 -10.10 6.82
C LYS A 55 8.39 -11.26 5.98
N ARG A 56 9.70 -11.53 6.08
CA ARG A 56 10.31 -12.68 5.39
C ARG A 56 9.78 -14.00 5.93
N GLN A 57 9.65 -14.14 7.25
CA GLN A 57 9.13 -15.36 7.88
C GLN A 57 7.65 -15.61 7.50
N GLN A 58 6.82 -14.56 7.47
CA GLN A 58 5.42 -14.65 7.04
C GLN A 58 5.23 -15.12 5.60
N ASN A 59 6.19 -14.85 4.71
CA ASN A 59 6.13 -15.27 3.31
C ASN A 59 6.69 -16.69 3.06
N GLN A 60 7.22 -17.36 4.09
CA GLN A 60 7.75 -18.73 4.01
C GLN A 60 6.79 -19.82 4.54
N GLN A 61 5.63 -19.42 5.08
CA GLN A 61 4.54 -20.30 5.49
C GLN A 61 3.40 -20.27 4.47
#